data_AF-A0A1J4VCQ5-F1
#
_entry.id   AF-A0A1J4VCQ5-F1
#
_cell.length_a   1.000
_cell.length_b   1.000
_cell.length_c   1.000
_cell.angle_alpha   90.00
_cell.angle_beta   90.00
_cell.angle_gamma   90.00
#
_symmetry.space_group_name_H-M   'P 1'
#
loop_
_entity.id
_entity.type
_entity.pdbx_description
1 polymer ?
#
loop_
_entity_poly.entity_id
_entity_poly.type
_entity_poly.pdbx_seq_one_letter_code
_entity_poly.pdbx_strand_id
1 'polypeptide(L)'
;MDIAVGQIIRETFWHIYRQKRRWAWGVENFPIVIRAFLKSKSIPLYSRISHGFKLLDAFVSWATLPFLLTFISWLPAVFAEREFETSTVYYITPRIRGSIFSLAFCGIVICMIISLLLLPKVRTKQNFIKRVMHIFEWLLIPIIVLVLSALPALDAQTRLMFGRYMEFWVTEKHRQKI
;
A
#
# COMPACT_ATOMS: atom_id res chain seq x y z
N MET A 1 10.22 6.31 11.00
CA MET A 1 8.77 6.16 11.20
C MET A 1 8.49 6.04 12.68
N ASP A 2 7.34 6.55 13.13
CA ASP A 2 6.90 6.44 14.52
C ASP A 2 6.55 5.00 14.88
N ILE A 3 7.00 4.56 16.06
CA ILE A 3 6.77 3.22 16.62
C ILE A 3 5.32 3.15 17.14
N ALA A 4 4.53 2.20 16.65
CA ALA A 4 3.16 1.91 17.10
C ALA A 4 3.08 0.50 17.71
N VAL A 5 3.86 0.28 18.76
CA VAL A 5 3.97 -1.01 19.47
C VAL A 5 3.21 -0.89 20.79
N GLY A 6 2.24 -1.79 20.99
CA GLY A 6 1.53 -1.96 22.26
C GLY A 6 2.16 -3.01 23.15
N GLN A 7 1.59 -3.25 24.33
CA GLN A 7 2.08 -4.26 25.27
C GLN A 7 1.79 -5.68 24.77
N ILE A 8 0.71 -5.83 23.99
CA ILE A 8 0.24 -7.10 23.44
C ILE A 8 0.09 -6.98 21.91
N ILE A 9 0.26 -8.10 21.18
CA ILE A 9 0.13 -8.16 19.70
C ILE A 9 -1.19 -7.56 19.20
N ARG A 10 -2.32 -7.84 19.88
CA ARG A 10 -3.64 -7.30 19.53
C ARG A 10 -3.67 -5.77 19.59
N GLU A 11 -2.99 -5.21 20.59
CA GLU A 11 -2.91 -3.77 20.80
C GLU A 11 -2.05 -3.13 19.70
N THR A 12 -0.90 -3.72 19.40
CA THR A 12 -0.03 -3.35 18.27
C THR A 12 -0.79 -3.34 16.94
N PHE A 13 -1.60 -4.36 16.68
CA PHE A 13 -2.43 -4.43 15.48
C PHE A 13 -3.37 -3.22 15.36
N TRP A 14 -4.10 -2.90 16.43
CA TRP A 14 -5.01 -1.75 16.43
C TRP A 14 -4.29 -0.41 16.37
N HIS A 15 -3.13 -0.28 17.03
CA HIS A 15 -2.30 0.92 16.95
C HIS A 15 -1.80 1.18 15.54
N ILE A 16 -1.31 0.15 14.83
CA ILE A 16 -0.91 0.23 13.42
C ILE A 16 -2.11 0.60 12.54
N TYR A 17 -3.25 -0.05 12.74
CA TYR A 17 -4.48 0.25 11.98
C TYR A 17 -4.88 1.72 12.12
N ARG A 18 -4.94 2.24 13.35
CA ARG A 18 -5.27 3.64 13.63
C ARG A 18 -4.24 4.61 13.06
N GLN A 19 -2.95 4.28 13.14
CA GLN A 19 -1.88 5.09 12.59
C GLN A 19 -1.98 5.21 11.05
N LYS A 20 -2.22 4.09 10.36
CA LYS A 20 -2.40 4.06 8.91
C LYS A 20 -3.66 4.80 8.48
N ARG A 21 -4.77 4.64 9.22
CA ARG A 21 -6.00 5.39 9.00
C ARG A 21 -5.78 6.90 9.14
N ARG A 22 -5.02 7.33 10.15
CA ARG A 22 -4.66 8.74 10.33
C ARG A 22 -3.87 9.31 9.15
N TRP A 23 -2.94 8.53 8.59
CA TRP A 23 -2.20 8.98 7.40
C TRP A 23 -3.12 9.09 6.18
N ALA A 24 -4.02 8.13 6.00
CA ALA A 24 -4.97 8.14 4.90
C ALA A 24 -6.02 9.27 5.02
N TRP A 25 -6.33 9.70 6.25
CA TRP A 25 -7.16 10.90 6.49
C TRP A 25 -6.58 12.16 5.86
N GLY A 26 -5.27 12.17 5.56
CA GLY A 26 -4.61 13.24 4.81
C GLY A 26 -5.25 13.54 3.45
N VAL A 27 -6.17 12.70 2.95
CA VAL A 27 -7.02 12.98 1.77
C VAL A 27 -7.80 14.29 1.91
N GLU A 28 -8.09 14.75 3.13
CA GLU A 28 -8.71 16.07 3.39
C GLU A 28 -7.88 17.25 2.83
N ASN A 29 -6.57 17.07 2.65
CA ASN A 29 -5.70 18.08 2.08
C ASN A 29 -5.93 18.26 0.58
N PHE A 30 -6.43 17.24 -0.12
CA PHE A 30 -6.69 17.30 -1.55
C PHE A 30 -7.59 18.49 -1.94
N PRO A 31 -8.82 18.65 -1.39
CA PRO A 31 -9.66 19.80 -1.72
C PRO A 31 -9.04 21.14 -1.30
N ILE A 32 -8.23 21.18 -0.23
CA ILE A 32 -7.54 22.40 0.21
C ILE A 32 -6.51 22.83 -0.84
N VAL A 33 -5.67 21.89 -1.28
CA VAL A 33 -4.62 22.12 -2.29
C VAL A 33 -5.24 22.51 -3.63
N ILE A 34 -6.29 21.82 -4.06
CA ILE A 34 -6.95 22.12 -5.34
C ILE A 34 -7.58 23.52 -5.31
N ARG A 35 -8.23 23.92 -4.21
CA ARG A 35 -8.74 25.30 -4.04
C ARG A 35 -7.61 26.33 -4.11
N ALA A 36 -6.46 26.06 -3.51
CA ALA A 36 -5.31 26.93 -3.58
C ALA A 36 -4.76 27.05 -5.01
N PHE A 37 -4.71 25.95 -5.77
CA PHE A 37 -4.30 25.96 -7.19
C PHE A 37 -5.27 26.73 -8.10
N LEU A 38 -6.57 26.68 -7.80
CA LEU A 38 -7.58 27.44 -8.54
C LEU A 38 -7.45 28.95 -8.31
N LYS A 39 -7.14 29.36 -7.07
CA LYS A 39 -6.99 30.78 -6.70
C LYS A 39 -5.65 31.38 -7.14
N SER A 40 -4.58 30.58 -7.16
CA SER A 40 -3.24 31.06 -7.48
C SER A 40 -3.05 31.32 -8.98
N LYS A 41 -2.68 32.55 -9.35
CA LYS A 41 -2.31 32.92 -10.74
C LYS A 41 -0.82 32.71 -11.04
N SER A 42 0.04 32.59 -10.02
CA SER A 42 1.50 32.50 -10.18
C SER A 42 2.00 31.11 -10.62
N ILE A 43 1.19 30.06 -10.41
CA ILE A 43 1.58 28.68 -10.73
C ILE A 43 1.15 28.37 -12.17
N PRO A 44 2.00 27.80 -13.04
CA PRO A 44 1.60 27.42 -14.40
C PRO A 44 0.57 26.27 -14.39
N LEU A 45 -0.35 26.26 -15.37
CA LEU A 45 -1.48 25.31 -15.44
C LEU A 45 -1.02 23.85 -15.40
N TYR A 46 0.03 23.52 -16.16
CA TYR A 46 0.59 22.17 -16.20
C TYR A 46 1.03 21.68 -14.82
N SER A 47 1.72 22.52 -14.05
CA SER A 47 2.15 22.16 -12.70
C SER A 47 0.96 21.93 -11.78
N ARG A 48 -0.12 22.71 -11.88
CA ARG A 48 -1.34 22.51 -11.07
C ARG A 48 -1.96 21.16 -11.35
N ILE A 49 -2.14 20.83 -12.64
CA ILE A 49 -2.74 19.56 -13.06
C ILE A 49 -1.84 18.38 -12.66
N SER A 50 -0.53 18.47 -12.92
CA SER A 50 0.41 17.40 -12.59
C SER A 50 0.46 17.11 -11.08
N HIS A 51 0.56 18.14 -10.23
CA HIS A 51 0.60 17.94 -8.78
C HIS A 51 -0.76 17.53 -8.21
N GLY A 52 -1.86 18.10 -8.74
CA GLY A 52 -3.21 17.70 -8.37
C GLY A 52 -3.47 16.24 -8.70
N PHE A 53 -3.12 15.81 -9.91
CA PHE A 53 -3.27 14.43 -10.35
C PHE A 53 -2.39 13.48 -9.54
N LYS A 54 -1.12 13.82 -9.28
CA LYS A 54 -0.23 13.02 -8.42
C LYS A 54 -0.80 12.85 -7.01
N LEU A 55 -1.37 13.91 -6.43
CA LEU A 55 -1.96 13.85 -5.10
C LEU A 55 -3.21 12.96 -5.09
N LEU A 56 -4.09 13.12 -6.10
CA LEU A 56 -5.28 12.30 -6.25
C LEU A 56 -4.91 10.82 -6.45
N ASP A 57 -4.02 10.55 -7.41
CA ASP A 57 -3.54 9.22 -7.73
C ASP A 57 -2.92 8.55 -6.50
N ALA A 58 -2.11 9.25 -5.71
CA ALA A 58 -1.54 8.69 -4.49
C ALA A 58 -2.60 8.19 -3.50
N PHE A 59 -3.68 8.95 -3.26
CA PHE A 59 -4.75 8.54 -2.35
C PHE A 59 -5.66 7.46 -2.93
N VAL A 60 -6.02 7.58 -4.21
CA VAL A 60 -6.84 6.57 -4.90
C VAL A 60 -6.09 5.26 -4.98
N SER A 61 -4.83 5.30 -5.40
CA SER A 61 -4.01 4.11 -5.56
C SER A 61 -3.76 3.43 -4.22
N TRP A 62 -3.49 4.19 -3.16
CA TRP A 62 -3.31 3.59 -1.83
C TRP A 62 -4.56 2.84 -1.34
N ALA A 63 -5.75 3.41 -1.54
CA ALA A 63 -6.99 2.77 -1.10
C ALA A 63 -7.44 1.61 -2.01
N THR A 64 -7.15 1.65 -3.32
CA THR A 64 -7.75 0.72 -4.29
C THR A 64 -6.79 -0.35 -4.82
N LEU A 65 -5.49 -0.05 -5.03
CA LEU A 65 -4.56 -1.02 -5.64
C LEU A 65 -4.47 -2.33 -4.87
N PRO A 66 -4.40 -2.36 -3.52
CA PRO A 66 -4.36 -3.63 -2.80
C PRO A 66 -5.58 -4.52 -3.06
N PHE A 67 -6.78 -3.93 -3.15
CA PHE A 67 -7.99 -4.67 -3.51
C PHE A 67 -7.93 -5.14 -4.96
N LEU A 68 -7.53 -4.27 -5.88
CA LEU A 68 -7.36 -4.60 -7.29
C LEU A 68 -6.39 -5.78 -7.46
N LEU A 69 -5.24 -5.71 -6.79
CA LEU A 69 -4.22 -6.75 -6.86
C LEU A 69 -4.69 -8.06 -6.22
N THR A 70 -5.49 -8.00 -5.16
CA THR A 70 -5.94 -9.21 -4.45
C THR A 70 -7.08 -9.90 -5.19
N PHE A 71 -8.04 -9.15 -5.72
CA PHE A 71 -9.25 -9.71 -6.33
C PHE A 71 -9.15 -9.78 -7.86
N ILE A 72 -8.75 -8.70 -8.52
CA ILE A 72 -8.76 -8.61 -9.99
C ILE A 72 -7.60 -9.38 -10.62
N SER A 73 -6.44 -9.47 -9.96
CA SER A 73 -5.32 -10.29 -10.48
C SER A 73 -5.65 -11.77 -10.64
N TRP A 74 -6.62 -12.28 -9.87
CA TRP A 74 -7.04 -13.68 -9.91
C TRP A 74 -8.16 -13.93 -10.92
N LEU A 75 -8.87 -12.89 -11.38
CA LEU A 75 -9.96 -13.04 -12.35
C LEU A 75 -9.51 -13.75 -13.63
N PRO A 76 -8.39 -13.39 -14.29
CA PRO A 76 -7.96 -14.10 -15.49
C PRO A 76 -7.67 -15.57 -15.22
N ALA A 77 -7.08 -15.93 -14.07
CA ALA A 77 -6.79 -17.32 -13.74
C ALA A 77 -8.08 -18.14 -13.51
N VAL A 78 -9.11 -17.54 -12.93
CA VAL A 78 -10.38 -18.23 -12.62
C VAL A 78 -11.31 -18.31 -13.83
N PHE A 79 -11.36 -17.27 -14.68
CA PHE A 79 -12.34 -17.15 -15.75
C PHE A 79 -11.80 -17.49 -17.15
N ALA A 80 -10.48 -17.43 -17.39
CA ALA A 80 -9.94 -17.62 -18.74
C ALA A 80 -9.95 -19.09 -19.21
N GLU A 81 -10.10 -20.06 -18.32
CA GLU A 81 -10.03 -21.48 -18.72
C GLU A 81 -11.29 -21.91 -19.48
N ARG A 82 -12.50 -21.48 -19.08
CA ARG A 82 -13.75 -22.06 -19.60
C ARG A 82 -14.22 -21.55 -20.96
N GLU A 83 -13.86 -20.32 -21.34
CA GLU A 83 -14.36 -19.71 -22.59
C GLU A 83 -13.35 -19.76 -23.74
N PHE A 84 -12.08 -20.05 -23.46
CA PHE A 84 -11.00 -19.93 -24.44
C PHE A 84 -10.37 -21.25 -24.86
N GLU A 85 -10.83 -22.41 -24.35
CA GLU A 85 -10.23 -23.73 -24.66
C GLU A 85 -10.12 -24.00 -26.17
N THR A 86 -11.04 -23.48 -26.97
CA THR A 86 -11.06 -23.65 -28.43
C THR A 86 -10.43 -22.48 -29.21
N SER A 87 -9.99 -21.44 -28.52
CA SER A 87 -9.44 -20.22 -29.14
C SER A 87 -7.93 -20.30 -29.31
N THR A 88 -7.42 -19.75 -30.41
CA THR A 88 -5.97 -19.60 -30.67
C THR A 88 -5.27 -18.77 -29.60
N VAL A 89 -6.02 -17.93 -28.87
CA VAL A 89 -5.53 -17.13 -27.74
C VAL A 89 -5.05 -18.02 -26.58
N TYR A 90 -5.70 -19.15 -26.32
CA TYR A 90 -5.32 -20.05 -25.23
C TYR A 90 -3.92 -20.64 -25.42
N TYR A 91 -3.55 -20.97 -26.67
CA TYR A 91 -2.23 -21.51 -26.99
C TYR A 91 -1.08 -20.52 -26.77
N ILE A 92 -1.29 -19.22 -27.04
CA ILE A 92 -0.29 -18.17 -26.82
C ILE A 92 -0.28 -17.64 -25.38
N THR A 93 -1.32 -17.94 -24.58
CA THR A 93 -1.49 -17.43 -23.22
C THR A 93 -0.35 -17.80 -22.27
N PRO A 94 0.18 -19.05 -22.23
CA PRO A 94 1.35 -19.38 -21.40
C PRO A 94 2.58 -18.54 -21.75
N ARG A 95 2.80 -18.24 -23.03
CA ARG A 95 3.94 -17.43 -23.49
C ARG A 95 3.79 -15.97 -23.04
N ILE A 96 2.61 -15.38 -23.22
CA ILE A 96 2.32 -14.01 -22.79
C ILE A 96 2.42 -13.90 -21.27
N ARG A 97 1.79 -14.82 -20.52
CA ARG A 97 1.91 -14.90 -19.06
C ARG A 97 3.36 -15.00 -18.63
N GLY A 98 4.13 -15.92 -19.22
CA GLY A 98 5.55 -16.09 -18.92
C GLY A 98 6.35 -14.80 -19.10
N SER A 99 6.13 -14.08 -20.20
CA SER A 99 6.80 -12.80 -20.46
C SER A 99 6.41 -11.72 -19.44
N ILE A 100 5.12 -11.57 -19.13
CA ILE A 100 4.63 -10.59 -18.14
C ILE A 100 5.21 -10.88 -16.76
N PHE A 101 5.12 -12.13 -16.29
CA PHE A 101 5.64 -12.53 -14.98
C PHE A 101 7.16 -12.40 -14.91
N SER A 102 7.89 -12.72 -15.98
CA SER A 102 9.35 -12.56 -16.02
C SER A 102 9.76 -11.09 -15.91
N LEU A 103 9.07 -10.20 -16.63
CA LEU A 103 9.32 -8.76 -16.55
C LEU A 103 9.00 -8.19 -15.17
N ALA A 104 7.84 -8.59 -14.61
CA ALA A 104 7.43 -8.19 -13.27
C ALA A 104 8.42 -8.69 -12.20
N PHE A 105 8.88 -9.94 -12.30
CA PHE A 105 9.85 -10.53 -11.38
C PHE A 105 11.19 -9.78 -11.44
N CYS A 106 11.67 -9.45 -12.65
CA CYS A 106 12.87 -8.62 -12.82
C CYS A 106 12.72 -7.26 -12.10
N GLY A 107 11.57 -6.59 -12.26
CA GLY A 107 11.28 -5.34 -11.56
C GLY A 107 11.32 -5.49 -10.03
N ILE A 108 10.68 -6.54 -9.49
CA ILE A 108 10.70 -6.82 -8.05
C ILE A 108 12.12 -7.07 -7.54
N VAL A 109 12.94 -7.84 -8.27
CA VAL A 109 14.34 -8.09 -7.90
C VAL A 109 15.15 -6.80 -7.85
N ILE A 110 15.01 -5.93 -8.86
CA ILE A 110 15.68 -4.63 -8.89
C ILE A 110 15.24 -3.76 -7.69
N CYS A 111 13.93 -3.67 -7.43
CA CYS A 111 13.41 -2.93 -6.28
C CYS A 111 13.91 -3.49 -4.95
N MET A 112 13.99 -4.82 -4.81
CA MET A 112 14.52 -5.49 -3.62
C MET A 112 16.00 -5.14 -3.39
N ILE A 113 16.83 -5.19 -4.43
CA ILE A 113 18.25 -4.82 -4.34
C ILE A 113 18.39 -3.36 -3.89
N ILE A 114 17.67 -2.43 -4.52
CA ILE A 114 17.68 -1.02 -4.15
C ILE A 114 17.26 -0.86 -2.68
N SER A 115 16.17 -1.50 -2.26
CA SER A 115 15.69 -1.42 -0.87
C SER A 115 16.71 -1.94 0.14
N LEU A 116 17.47 -2.99 -0.20
CA LEU A 116 18.53 -3.52 0.66
C LEU A 116 19.73 -2.57 0.75
N LEU A 117 20.10 -1.91 -0.36
CA LEU A 117 21.16 -0.90 -0.38
C LEU A 117 20.80 0.35 0.43
N LEU A 118 19.52 0.72 0.48
CA LEU A 118 19.03 1.83 1.31
C LEU A 118 18.94 1.46 2.80
N LEU A 119 18.99 0.18 3.16
CA LEU A 119 18.80 -0.25 4.53
C LEU A 119 20.07 0.01 5.36
N PRO A 120 19.96 0.70 6.52
CA PRO A 120 21.11 0.91 7.39
C PRO A 120 21.62 -0.43 7.93
N LYS A 121 22.95 -0.55 8.08
CA LYS A 121 23.60 -1.77 8.58
C LYS A 121 23.03 -2.19 9.95
N VAL A 122 22.54 -3.42 10.03
CA VAL A 122 21.98 -4.00 11.26
C VAL A 122 23.06 -4.06 12.34
N ARG A 123 22.80 -3.44 13.50
CA ARG A 123 23.78 -3.27 14.59
C ARG A 123 23.88 -4.48 15.53
N THR A 124 22.94 -5.43 15.48
CA THR A 124 22.83 -6.53 16.45
C THR A 124 22.81 -7.90 15.80
N LYS A 125 23.45 -8.89 16.43
CA LYS A 125 23.39 -10.30 16.01
C LYS A 125 21.97 -10.82 16.30
N GLN A 126 21.21 -11.15 15.26
CA GLN A 126 19.88 -11.76 15.39
C GLN A 126 19.97 -13.29 15.51
N ASN A 127 19.15 -13.86 16.38
CA ASN A 127 19.03 -15.31 16.56
C ASN A 127 18.47 -15.97 15.29
N PHE A 128 18.89 -17.21 14.99
CA PHE A 128 18.46 -17.97 13.81
C PHE A 128 16.93 -18.06 13.67
N ILE A 129 16.22 -18.26 14.78
CA ILE A 129 14.75 -18.32 14.83
C ILE A 129 14.12 -17.00 14.34
N LYS A 130 14.67 -15.84 14.75
CA LYS A 130 14.17 -14.53 14.29
C LYS A 130 14.40 -14.35 12.79
N ARG A 131 15.50 -14.88 12.26
CA ARG A 131 15.78 -14.86 10.82
C ARG A 131 14.77 -15.68 10.02
N VAL A 132 14.35 -16.84 10.54
CA VAL A 132 13.29 -17.65 9.92
C VAL A 132 11.93 -16.95 10.02
N MET A 133 11.63 -16.29 11.14
CA MET A 133 10.39 -15.50 11.27
C MET A 133 10.28 -14.38 10.22
N HIS A 134 11.39 -13.70 9.89
CA HIS A 134 11.39 -12.71 8.82
C HIS A 134 11.01 -13.27 7.44
N ILE A 135 11.23 -14.57 7.19
CA ILE A 135 10.78 -15.20 5.94
C ILE A 135 9.25 -15.37 5.95
N PHE A 136 8.67 -15.75 7.08
CA PHE A 136 7.21 -15.85 7.22
C PHE A 136 6.50 -14.49 7.09
N GLU A 137 7.17 -13.39 7.45
CA GLU A 137 6.64 -12.03 7.23
C GLU A 137 6.34 -11.77 5.75
N TRP A 138 7.18 -12.25 4.83
CA TRP A 138 6.97 -12.09 3.38
C TRP A 138 5.69 -12.77 2.90
N LEU A 139 5.37 -13.95 3.44
CA LEU A 139 4.15 -14.69 3.09
C LEU A 139 2.89 -13.97 3.58
N LEU A 140 3.02 -13.18 4.66
CA LEU A 140 1.93 -12.37 5.21
C LEU A 140 1.74 -11.03 4.50
N ILE A 141 2.69 -10.57 3.67
CA ILE A 141 2.62 -9.24 3.01
C ILE A 141 1.30 -9.01 2.27
N PRO A 142 0.81 -9.92 1.40
CA PRO A 142 -0.44 -9.68 0.67
C PRO A 142 -1.63 -9.42 1.60
N ILE A 143 -1.70 -10.17 2.71
CA ILE A 143 -2.75 -10.04 3.72
C ILE A 143 -2.58 -8.74 4.51
N ILE A 144 -1.36 -8.42 4.94
CA ILE A 144 -1.05 -7.19 5.70
C ILE A 144 -1.34 -5.94 4.87
N VAL A 145 -0.96 -5.93 3.59
CA VAL A 145 -1.20 -4.77 2.71
C VAL A 145 -2.70 -4.56 2.50
N LEU A 146 -3.48 -5.63 2.34
CA LEU A 146 -4.94 -5.51 2.25
C LEU A 146 -5.55 -5.00 3.58
N VAL A 147 -5.23 -5.66 4.69
CA VAL A 147 -5.93 -5.47 5.97
C VAL A 147 -5.44 -4.24 6.75
N LEU A 148 -4.13 -4.00 6.78
CA LEU A 148 -3.51 -2.94 7.57
C LEU A 148 -3.10 -1.72 6.74
N SER A 149 -3.18 -1.76 5.40
CA SER A 149 -2.95 -0.59 4.55
C SER A 149 -4.23 -0.14 3.85
N ALA A 150 -4.86 -1.00 3.07
CA ALA A 150 -5.98 -0.63 2.20
C ALA A 150 -7.28 -0.38 2.97
N LEU A 151 -7.66 -1.29 3.87
CA LEU A 151 -8.85 -1.14 4.72
C LEU A 151 -8.84 0.15 5.55
N PRO A 152 -7.77 0.51 6.30
CA PRO A 152 -7.77 1.76 7.04
C PRO A 152 -7.77 2.98 6.11
N ALA A 153 -7.20 2.88 4.90
CA ALA A 153 -7.29 3.96 3.91
C ALA A 153 -8.72 4.16 3.40
N LEU A 154 -9.42 3.07 3.10
CA LEU A 154 -10.82 3.09 2.69
C LEU A 154 -11.74 3.58 3.83
N ASP A 155 -11.52 3.15 5.08
CA ASP A 155 -12.25 3.63 6.27
C ASP A 155 -12.09 5.16 6.42
N ALA A 156 -10.87 5.69 6.27
CA ALA A 156 -10.64 7.14 6.32
C ALA A 156 -11.38 7.89 5.20
N GLN A 157 -11.26 7.44 3.95
CA GLN A 157 -11.87 8.12 2.80
C GLN A 157 -13.41 8.05 2.84
N THR A 158 -13.97 6.90 3.21
CA THR A 158 -15.43 6.73 3.33
C THR A 158 -16.00 7.56 4.49
N ARG A 159 -15.30 7.66 5.63
CA ARG A 159 -15.69 8.56 6.72
C ARG A 159 -15.80 10.01 6.26
N LEU A 160 -14.80 10.49 5.50
CA LEU A 160 -14.83 11.84 4.96
C LEU A 160 -16.01 12.01 3.98
N MET A 161 -16.26 11.02 3.13
CA MET A 161 -17.40 11.00 2.20
C MET A 161 -18.76 11.11 2.94
N PHE A 162 -18.88 10.46 4.10
CA PHE A 162 -20.08 10.53 4.94
C PHE A 162 -20.08 11.68 5.97
N GLY A 163 -19.13 12.62 5.89
CA GLY A 163 -19.06 13.76 6.81
C GLY A 163 -18.69 13.40 8.26
N ARG A 164 -18.14 12.20 8.51
CA ARG A 164 -17.71 11.75 9.83
C ARG A 164 -16.25 12.15 10.07
N TYR A 165 -16.03 13.36 10.53
CA TYR A 165 -14.69 13.88 10.80
C TYR A 165 -13.97 13.09 11.91
N MET A 166 -12.66 12.91 11.75
CA MET A 166 -11.83 12.22 12.75
C MET A 166 -11.13 13.22 13.65
N GLU A 167 -11.16 12.97 14.95
CA GLU A 167 -10.33 13.68 15.91
C GLU A 167 -8.89 13.15 15.89
N PHE A 168 -7.94 14.02 16.25
CA PHE A 168 -6.55 13.63 16.33
C PHE A 168 -6.32 12.67 17.50
N TRP A 169 -6.01 11.43 17.17
CA TRP A 169 -5.65 10.41 18.16
C TRP A 169 -4.13 10.34 18.35
N VAL A 170 -3.73 10.43 19.62
CA VAL A 170 -2.33 10.28 20.05
C VAL A 170 -2.05 8.80 20.28
N THR A 171 -1.05 8.26 19.57
CA THR A 171 -0.58 6.90 19.79
C THR A 171 0.21 6.83 21.08
N GLU A 172 -0.22 6.00 22.02
CA GLU A 172 0.53 5.73 23.24
C GLU A 172 1.88 5.08 22.88
N LYS A 173 2.98 5.72 23.28
CA LYS A 173 4.34 5.24 22.99
C LYS A 173 4.92 4.65 24.27
N HIS A 174 5.03 3.34 24.34
CA HIS A 174 5.78 2.70 25.41
C HIS A 174 7.26 2.63 25.06
N ARG A 175 8.09 3.24 25.90
CA ARG A 175 9.55 3.06 25.88
C ARG A 175 9.88 1.98 26.92
N GLN A 176 10.33 0.81 26.48
CA GLN A 176 11.01 -0.10 27.41
C GLN A 176 12.25 0.63 27.92
N LYS A 177 12.34 0.82 29.25
CA LYS A 177 13.59 1.26 29.87
C LYS A 177 14.61 0.15 29.63
N ILE A 178 15.58 0.46 28.77
CA ILE A 178 16.80 -0.34 28.58
C ILE A 178 17.72 -0.02 29.74
#